data_AF-A0A838W385-F1
#
_entry.id   AF-A0A838W385-F1
#
_cell.length_a   1.000
_cell.length_b   1.000
_cell.length_c   1.000
_cell.angle_alpha   90.00
_cell.angle_beta   90.00
_cell.angle_gamma   90.00
#
_symmetry.space_group_name_H-M   'P 1'
#
loop_
_entity.id
_entity.type
_entity.pdbx_description
1 polymer ?
#
loop_
_entity_poly.entity_id
_entity_poly.type
_entity_poly.pdbx_seq_one_letter_code
_entity_poly.pdbx_strand_id
1 'polypeptide(L)'
;GARARLATQVPPPEVADLKREMEELGERKDSAIRDQDFERAAELRDDERELQKKIADRERAWEEERRTRRPALTEEDAAFIVSRWTGIPVTRLKEAETARLIGMEDELHKRVIGQHKAITSIARAIRRSRAGLKDPRRPIGSFIFAGPTGVGKTELARSLAEFLFADAEALIRVDMSEYMEKFSVSRLIGAPPGYVGYEDSGTLTKAVRRKPYSVVLLDEIEKAHPDVFNILLQVLDEGHLTDNYGRVINFKNTVVIMTSNLGARDIGKGKGLGFHPANEQSEFEVIEQRINEEINRAFNPEFINRVDDIIVFHPLTKEQIGKIIHNLLRDVQNRLAEEELSIRLTDDAVEFLIEHGYDQKFGARPIRRAIQRYLEDPLSDKILMADFTPGEEIEVRVSDDRESLAFRVPSSSKT
;
A
#
# COMPACT_ATOMS: atom_id res chain seq x y z
N GLY A 1 26.05 9.36 11.32
CA GLY A 1 26.95 9.59 12.48
C GLY A 1 27.69 8.32 12.90
N ALA A 2 27.10 7.50 13.77
CA ALA A 2 27.74 6.29 14.30
C ALA A 2 28.14 5.27 13.22
N ARG A 3 27.26 4.98 12.24
CA ARG A 3 27.54 4.06 11.13
C ARG A 3 28.77 4.47 10.28
N ALA A 4 28.84 5.73 9.88
CA ALA A 4 29.96 6.25 9.10
C ALA A 4 31.30 6.17 9.87
N ARG A 5 31.25 6.28 11.21
CA ARG A 5 32.43 6.08 12.09
C ARG A 5 32.83 4.61 12.23
N LEU A 6 31.85 3.70 12.28
CA LEU A 6 32.10 2.25 12.32
C LEU A 6 32.72 1.75 11.00
N ALA A 7 32.28 2.27 9.85
CA ALA A 7 32.89 1.94 8.55
C ALA A 7 34.37 2.34 8.46
N THR A 8 34.76 3.45 9.10
CA THR A 8 36.15 3.91 9.19
C THR A 8 37.02 3.18 10.24
N GLN A 9 36.47 2.21 10.97
CA GLN A 9 37.24 1.39 11.93
C GLN A 9 37.88 0.16 11.30
N VAL A 10 37.50 -0.20 10.08
CA VAL A 10 38.08 -1.33 9.37
C VAL A 10 39.43 -0.91 8.76
N PRO A 11 40.53 -1.63 9.02
CA PRO A 11 41.82 -1.35 8.40
C PRO A 11 41.74 -1.43 6.87
N PRO A 12 42.62 -0.73 6.12
CA PRO A 12 42.69 -0.84 4.67
C PRO A 12 42.94 -2.29 4.21
N PRO A 13 42.39 -2.72 3.06
CA PRO A 13 42.62 -4.06 2.51
C PRO A 13 44.11 -4.42 2.41
N GLU A 14 44.94 -3.44 2.07
CA GLU A 14 46.40 -3.57 2.00
C GLU A 14 47.03 -4.07 3.32
N VAL A 15 46.52 -3.67 4.49
CA VAL A 15 47.05 -4.13 5.79
C VAL A 15 46.67 -5.59 6.02
N ALA A 16 45.49 -6.02 5.55
CA ALA A 16 45.06 -7.41 5.63
C ALA A 16 45.87 -8.31 4.70
N ASP A 17 46.22 -7.83 3.49
CA ASP A 17 47.05 -8.58 2.55
C ASP A 17 48.51 -8.69 3.03
N LEU A 18 49.09 -7.61 3.57
CA LEU A 18 50.44 -7.66 4.17
C LEU A 18 50.51 -8.62 5.38
N LYS A 19 49.45 -8.71 6.19
CA LYS A 19 49.37 -9.68 7.30
C LYS A 19 49.32 -11.12 6.79
N ARG A 20 48.66 -11.37 5.66
CA ARG A 20 48.63 -12.69 5.02
C ARG A 20 50.01 -13.06 4.47
N GLU A 21 50.67 -12.13 3.79
CA GLU A 21 52.06 -12.32 3.33
C GLU A 21 53.01 -12.62 4.50
N MET A 22 52.83 -11.98 5.64
CA MET A 22 53.62 -12.23 6.85
C MET A 22 53.41 -13.64 7.41
N GLU A 23 52.18 -14.14 7.36
CA GLU A 23 51.85 -15.50 7.79
C GLU A 23 52.50 -16.54 6.87
N GLU A 24 52.37 -16.38 5.54
CA GLU A 24 53.02 -17.25 4.55
C GLU A 24 54.56 -17.25 4.68
N LEU A 25 55.14 -16.09 4.98
CA LEU A 25 56.58 -15.94 5.15
C LEU A 25 57.07 -16.59 6.46
N GLY A 26 56.25 -16.52 7.51
CA GLY A 26 56.44 -17.26 8.76
C GLY A 26 56.46 -18.78 8.54
N GLU A 27 55.49 -19.31 7.79
CA GLU A 27 55.44 -20.75 7.46
C GLU A 27 56.66 -21.22 6.67
N ARG A 28 57.10 -20.40 5.69
CA ARG A 28 58.30 -20.68 4.89
C ARG A 28 59.57 -20.66 5.74
N LYS A 29 59.69 -19.72 6.67
CA LYS A 29 60.81 -19.62 7.61
C LYS A 29 60.84 -20.85 8.52
N ASP A 30 59.70 -21.24 9.09
CA ASP A 30 59.60 -22.43 9.94
C ASP A 30 59.94 -23.72 9.18
N SER A 31 59.60 -23.80 7.88
CA SER A 31 60.05 -24.91 7.04
C SER A 31 61.55 -24.93 6.83
N ALA A 32 62.16 -23.79 6.50
CA ALA A 32 63.62 -23.69 6.33
C ALA A 32 64.38 -24.08 7.61
N ILE A 33 63.84 -23.72 8.79
CA ILE A 33 64.38 -24.14 10.09
C ILE A 33 64.28 -25.66 10.28
N ARG A 34 63.15 -26.27 9.93
CA ARG A 34 62.97 -27.74 10.00
C ARG A 34 63.94 -28.48 9.09
N ASP A 35 64.20 -27.92 7.91
CA ASP A 35 65.11 -28.50 6.90
C ASP A 35 66.60 -28.19 7.20
N GLN A 36 66.90 -27.52 8.32
CA GLN A 36 68.24 -27.09 8.74
C GLN A 36 68.93 -26.15 7.73
N ASP A 37 68.16 -25.48 6.86
CA ASP A 37 68.63 -24.45 5.95
C ASP A 37 68.68 -23.10 6.68
N PHE A 38 69.71 -22.93 7.51
CA PHE A 38 69.86 -21.77 8.38
C PHE A 38 70.14 -20.46 7.63
N GLU A 39 70.72 -20.53 6.44
CA GLU A 39 71.00 -19.37 5.59
C GLU A 39 69.68 -18.80 5.04
N ARG A 40 68.85 -19.66 4.46
CA ARG A 40 67.52 -19.28 3.99
C ARG A 40 66.57 -18.84 5.12
N ALA A 41 66.67 -19.46 6.29
CA ALA A 41 65.91 -19.04 7.47
C ALA A 41 66.32 -17.64 7.96
N ALA A 42 67.59 -17.26 7.82
CA ALA A 42 68.08 -15.93 8.17
C ALA A 42 67.57 -14.86 7.18
N GLU A 43 67.61 -15.15 5.87
CA GLU A 43 67.03 -14.27 4.84
C GLU A 43 65.52 -14.04 5.07
N LEU A 44 64.76 -15.12 5.29
CA LEU A 44 63.32 -15.04 5.56
C LEU A 44 63.01 -14.30 6.87
N ARG A 45 63.87 -14.39 7.88
CA ARG A 45 63.70 -13.61 9.13
C ARG A 45 63.90 -12.11 8.89
N ASP A 46 64.85 -11.75 8.04
CA ASP A 46 65.10 -10.34 7.71
C ASP A 46 63.95 -9.77 6.86
N ASP A 47 63.43 -10.55 5.90
CA ASP A 47 62.21 -10.23 5.14
C ASP A 47 60.98 -10.06 6.04
N GLU A 48 60.77 -10.96 7.01
CA GLU A 48 59.69 -10.88 8.00
C GLU A 48 59.76 -9.58 8.80
N ARG A 49 60.98 -9.19 9.21
CA ARG A 49 61.21 -7.95 9.96
C ARG A 49 60.92 -6.72 9.12
N GLU A 50 61.29 -6.73 7.84
CA GLU A 50 60.93 -5.65 6.92
C GLU A 50 59.42 -5.55 6.71
N LEU A 51 58.74 -6.68 6.54
CA LEU A 51 57.30 -6.73 6.32
C LEU A 51 56.53 -6.28 7.58
N GLN A 52 56.99 -6.69 8.76
CA GLN A 52 56.45 -6.23 10.05
C GLN A 52 56.59 -4.71 10.20
N LYS A 53 57.71 -4.14 9.76
CA LYS A 53 57.91 -2.68 9.76
C LYS A 53 56.95 -1.99 8.78
N LYS A 54 56.77 -2.52 7.58
CA LYS A 54 55.82 -2.01 6.58
C LYS A 54 54.38 -2.02 7.11
N ILE A 55 53.95 -3.10 7.77
CA ILE A 55 52.63 -3.21 8.41
C ILE A 55 52.48 -2.12 9.47
N ALA A 56 53.46 -1.98 10.37
CA ALA A 56 53.41 -0.99 11.46
C ALA A 56 53.35 0.45 10.94
N ASP A 57 54.13 0.77 9.91
CA ASP A 57 54.14 2.11 9.31
C ASP A 57 52.82 2.40 8.58
N ARG A 58 52.23 1.41 7.89
CA ARG A 58 50.92 1.54 7.22
C ARG A 58 49.77 1.69 8.21
N GLU A 59 49.79 0.93 9.31
CA GLU A 59 48.81 1.04 10.40
C GLU A 59 48.88 2.43 11.08
N ARG A 60 50.08 2.96 11.33
CA ARG A 60 50.25 4.33 11.86
C ARG A 60 49.73 5.40 10.89
N ALA A 61 50.07 5.29 9.61
CA ALA A 61 49.59 6.22 8.58
C ALA A 61 48.04 6.20 8.49
N TRP A 62 47.43 5.02 8.57
CA TRP A 62 45.97 4.88 8.61
C TRP A 62 45.36 5.49 9.87
N GLU A 63 45.96 5.31 11.04
CA GLU A 63 45.51 5.89 12.30
C GLU A 63 45.55 7.43 12.27
N GLU A 64 46.57 8.02 11.64
CA GLU A 64 46.70 9.47 11.42
C GLU A 64 45.70 10.00 10.39
N GLU A 65 45.50 9.30 9.27
CA GLU A 65 44.45 9.59 8.29
C GLU A 65 43.06 9.53 8.94
N ARG A 66 42.82 8.56 9.81
CA ARG A 66 41.54 8.41 10.54
C ARG A 66 41.28 9.56 11.49
N ARG A 67 42.31 10.08 12.16
CA ARG A 67 42.18 11.24 13.08
C ARG A 67 41.89 12.54 12.35
N THR A 68 42.41 12.70 11.13
CA THR A 68 42.27 13.93 10.34
C THR A 68 41.04 13.91 9.43
N ARG A 69 40.61 12.73 8.97
CA ARG A 69 39.51 12.59 8.01
C ARG A 69 38.18 12.40 8.74
N ARG A 70 37.35 13.44 8.76
CA ARG A 70 35.93 13.30 9.11
C ARG A 70 35.22 12.62 7.93
N PRO A 71 34.52 11.49 8.13
CA PRO A 71 33.77 10.87 7.04
C PRO A 71 32.71 11.85 6.53
N ALA A 72 32.80 12.18 5.24
CA ALA A 72 31.78 12.98 4.58
C ALA A 72 30.52 12.14 4.46
N LEU A 73 29.40 12.66 4.98
CA LEU A 73 28.11 12.01 4.84
C LEU A 73 27.57 12.31 3.44
N THR A 74 27.16 11.28 2.71
CA THR A 74 26.51 11.42 1.41
C THR A 74 25.00 11.51 1.56
N GLU A 75 24.29 11.96 0.53
CA GLU A 75 22.82 11.91 0.49
C GLU A 75 22.31 10.46 0.65
N GLU A 76 23.03 9.47 0.12
CA GLU A 76 22.69 8.05 0.24
C GLU A 76 22.74 7.55 1.68
N ASP A 77 23.71 8.03 2.47
CA ASP A 77 23.83 7.69 3.90
C ASP A 77 22.62 8.22 4.70
N ALA A 78 22.19 9.45 4.40
CA ALA A 78 21.00 10.05 5.00
C ALA A 78 19.73 9.29 4.58
N ALA A 79 19.60 9.02 3.29
CA ALA A 79 18.50 8.28 2.69
C ALA A 79 18.35 6.86 3.28
N PHE A 80 19.45 6.13 3.50
CA PHE A 80 19.40 4.82 4.15
C PHE A 80 18.86 4.88 5.58
N ILE A 81 19.28 5.87 6.36
CA ILE A 81 18.85 6.00 7.76
C ILE A 81 17.37 6.41 7.82
N VAL A 82 16.97 7.38 6.99
CA VAL A 82 15.56 7.78 6.86
C VAL A 82 14.72 6.57 6.46
N SER A 83 15.17 5.79 5.48
CA SER A 83 14.49 4.58 5.04
C SER A 83 14.32 3.55 6.15
N ARG A 84 15.36 3.31 6.96
CA ARG A 84 15.29 2.40 8.09
C ARG A 84 14.32 2.89 9.17
N TRP A 85 14.24 4.20 9.41
CA TRP A 85 13.33 4.77 10.41
C TRP A 85 11.88 4.80 9.94
N THR A 86 11.64 5.08 8.66
CA THR A 86 10.29 5.23 8.10
C THR A 86 9.75 3.94 7.49
N GLY A 87 10.60 2.94 7.26
CA GLY A 87 10.27 1.73 6.48
C GLY A 87 10.23 1.96 4.96
N ILE A 88 10.49 3.18 4.48
CA ILE A 88 10.27 3.57 3.08
C ILE A 88 11.63 3.76 2.36
N PRO A 89 11.96 3.00 1.30
CA PRO A 89 13.23 3.10 0.58
C PRO A 89 13.46 4.50 -0.02
N VAL A 90 14.53 5.21 0.38
CA VAL A 90 14.83 6.57 -0.10
C VAL A 90 15.86 6.60 -1.24
N THR A 91 16.74 5.59 -1.35
CA THR A 91 17.91 5.59 -2.24
C THR A 91 17.66 5.17 -3.69
N ARG A 92 16.53 4.52 -4.01
CA ARG A 92 16.21 4.04 -5.37
C ARG A 92 15.14 4.86 -6.10
N LEU A 93 14.77 6.00 -5.53
CA LEU A 93 13.48 6.63 -5.81
C LEU A 93 13.39 7.26 -7.20
N LYS A 94 14.29 8.14 -7.67
CA LYS A 94 13.91 9.02 -8.79
C LYS A 94 13.49 8.31 -10.09
N GLU A 95 14.24 7.35 -10.62
CA GLU A 95 13.91 6.71 -11.90
C GLU A 95 12.91 5.55 -11.74
N ALA A 96 13.14 4.64 -10.79
CA ALA A 96 12.27 3.49 -10.56
C ALA A 96 10.89 3.88 -10.00
N GLU A 97 10.82 4.89 -9.12
CA GLU A 97 9.54 5.46 -8.66
C GLU A 97 8.81 6.15 -9.80
N THR A 98 9.51 6.91 -10.66
CA THR A 98 8.88 7.55 -11.83
C THR A 98 8.29 6.52 -12.79
N ALA A 99 9.05 5.49 -13.14
CA ALA A 99 8.56 4.40 -13.99
C ALA A 99 7.34 3.70 -13.36
N ARG A 100 7.40 3.44 -12.04
CA ARG A 100 6.27 2.87 -11.30
C ARG A 100 5.04 3.78 -11.33
N LEU A 101 5.21 5.08 -11.11
CA LEU A 101 4.12 6.07 -11.15
C LEU A 101 3.50 6.23 -12.54
N ILE A 102 4.26 5.99 -13.62
CA ILE A 102 3.74 5.97 -14.99
C ILE A 102 2.79 4.79 -15.21
N GLY A 103 3.07 3.63 -14.59
CA GLY A 103 2.22 2.44 -14.63
C GLY A 103 1.19 2.35 -13.50
N MET A 104 0.89 3.45 -12.80
CA MET A 104 0.00 3.43 -11.64
C MET A 104 -1.40 2.95 -12.00
N GLU A 105 -1.96 3.42 -13.10
CA GLU A 105 -3.29 3.06 -13.55
C GLU A 105 -3.42 1.55 -13.76
N ASP A 106 -2.44 0.93 -14.42
CA ASP A 106 -2.41 -0.51 -14.68
C ASP A 106 -2.30 -1.33 -13.40
N GLU A 107 -1.42 -0.92 -12.48
CA GLU A 107 -1.26 -1.60 -11.19
C GLU A 107 -2.53 -1.52 -10.34
N LEU A 108 -3.20 -0.36 -10.31
CA LEU A 108 -4.46 -0.21 -9.58
C LEU A 108 -5.59 -1.04 -10.23
N HIS A 109 -5.61 -1.15 -11.56
CA HIS A 109 -6.61 -1.94 -12.29
C HIS A 109 -6.51 -3.46 -12.07
N LYS A 110 -5.36 -3.97 -11.61
CA LYS A 110 -5.25 -5.39 -11.23
C LYS A 110 -6.21 -5.76 -10.10
N ARG A 111 -6.47 -4.82 -9.18
CA ARG A 111 -7.31 -5.04 -7.99
C ARG A 111 -8.65 -4.33 -8.09
N VAL A 112 -8.67 -3.09 -8.59
CA VAL A 112 -9.88 -2.28 -8.74
C VAL A 112 -10.45 -2.45 -10.14
N ILE A 113 -11.56 -3.16 -10.23
CA ILE A 113 -12.26 -3.41 -11.48
C ILE A 113 -13.18 -2.23 -11.82
N GLY A 114 -13.09 -1.76 -13.07
CA GLY A 114 -13.85 -0.60 -13.55
C GLY A 114 -13.28 0.72 -13.03
N GLN A 115 -14.13 1.73 -12.91
CA GLN A 115 -13.78 3.06 -12.36
C GLN A 115 -12.58 3.74 -13.03
N HIS A 116 -12.40 3.55 -14.34
CA HIS A 116 -11.25 4.08 -15.11
C HIS A 116 -11.05 5.60 -14.94
N LYS A 117 -12.15 6.38 -14.97
CA LYS A 117 -12.11 7.83 -14.74
C LYS A 117 -11.52 8.17 -13.36
N ALA A 118 -11.95 7.46 -12.32
CA ALA A 118 -11.49 7.66 -10.94
C ALA A 118 -9.98 7.43 -10.80
N ILE A 119 -9.52 6.27 -11.28
CA ILE A 119 -8.10 5.89 -11.24
C ILE A 119 -7.24 6.88 -12.02
N THR A 120 -7.68 7.27 -13.22
CA THR A 120 -6.97 8.23 -14.07
C THR A 120 -6.84 9.60 -13.39
N SER A 121 -7.90 10.11 -12.75
CA SER A 121 -7.85 11.39 -12.04
C SER A 121 -6.83 11.36 -10.89
N ILE A 122 -6.89 10.33 -10.04
CA ILE A 122 -5.98 10.16 -8.90
C ILE A 122 -4.54 10.06 -9.37
N ALA A 123 -4.26 9.23 -10.38
CA ALA A 123 -2.93 9.05 -10.92
C ALA A 123 -2.36 10.35 -11.49
N ARG A 124 -3.17 11.16 -12.18
CA ARG A 124 -2.76 12.49 -12.65
C ARG A 124 -2.42 13.42 -11.49
N ALA A 125 -3.25 13.49 -10.46
CA ALA A 125 -3.04 14.36 -9.31
C ALA A 125 -1.76 13.98 -8.53
N ILE A 126 -1.52 12.68 -8.31
CA ILE A 126 -0.32 12.20 -7.64
C ILE A 126 0.93 12.46 -8.49
N ARG A 127 0.88 12.21 -9.80
CA ARG A 127 1.99 12.52 -10.71
C ARG A 127 2.34 14.00 -10.69
N ARG A 128 1.35 14.91 -10.66
CA ARG A 128 1.59 16.36 -10.50
C ARG A 128 2.32 16.69 -9.18
N SER A 129 1.91 16.08 -8.08
CA SER A 129 2.57 16.27 -6.78
C SER A 129 4.02 15.78 -6.81
N ARG A 130 4.26 14.57 -7.36
CA ARG A 130 5.60 13.97 -7.45
C ARG A 130 6.54 14.68 -8.42
N ALA A 131 6.00 15.27 -9.48
CA ALA A 131 6.75 16.11 -10.41
C ALA A 131 7.10 17.50 -9.83
N GLY A 132 6.68 17.81 -8.59
CA GLY A 132 6.91 19.11 -7.96
C GLY A 132 6.06 20.25 -8.54
N LEU A 133 4.99 19.92 -9.27
CA LEU A 133 4.08 20.89 -9.89
C LEU A 133 2.94 21.32 -8.96
N LYS A 134 2.85 20.72 -7.77
CA LYS A 134 1.85 21.03 -6.73
C LYS A 134 2.49 21.83 -5.59
N ASP A 135 1.72 22.65 -4.88
CA ASP A 135 2.18 23.33 -3.67
C ASP A 135 2.70 22.29 -2.64
N PRO A 136 3.99 22.35 -2.23
CA PRO A 136 4.59 21.39 -1.30
C PRO A 136 4.06 21.52 0.13
N ARG A 137 3.25 22.55 0.42
CA ARG A 137 2.60 22.71 1.73
C ARG A 137 1.33 21.88 1.86
N ARG A 138 0.74 21.40 0.77
CA ARG A 138 -0.52 20.63 0.79
C ARG A 138 -0.25 19.12 0.81
N PRO A 139 -1.24 18.28 1.18
CA PRO A 139 -1.14 16.83 1.02
C PRO A 139 -0.83 16.43 -0.43
N ILE A 140 -0.32 15.22 -0.65
CA ILE A 140 0.01 14.68 -1.99
C ILE A 140 -1.22 14.75 -2.91
N GLY A 141 -2.37 14.37 -2.39
CA GLY A 141 -3.66 14.43 -3.05
C GLY A 141 -4.79 14.60 -2.04
N SER A 142 -5.83 15.34 -2.39
CA SER A 142 -7.09 15.40 -1.64
C SER A 142 -8.26 15.13 -2.57
N PHE A 143 -9.10 14.14 -2.23
CA PHE A 143 -10.19 13.70 -3.10
C PHE A 143 -11.49 13.47 -2.34
N ILE A 144 -12.62 13.74 -2.98
CA ILE A 144 -13.92 13.26 -2.54
C ILE A 144 -14.36 12.11 -3.46
N PHE A 145 -14.57 10.92 -2.91
CA PHE A 145 -15.12 9.77 -3.62
C PHE A 145 -16.62 9.71 -3.40
N ALA A 146 -17.39 10.10 -4.41
CA ALA A 146 -18.85 10.13 -4.35
C ALA A 146 -19.46 8.96 -5.14
N GLY A 147 -20.50 8.32 -4.62
CA GLY A 147 -21.22 7.26 -5.35
C GLY A 147 -21.88 6.24 -4.42
N PRO A 148 -22.48 5.15 -4.96
CA PRO A 148 -23.15 4.14 -4.15
C PRO A 148 -22.20 3.33 -3.27
N THR A 149 -22.77 2.60 -2.30
CA THR A 149 -21.96 1.69 -1.47
C THR A 149 -21.55 0.46 -2.28
N GLY A 150 -20.37 -0.09 -1.98
CA GLY A 150 -19.94 -1.36 -2.59
C GLY A 150 -19.44 -1.31 -4.03
N VAL A 151 -19.15 -0.11 -4.57
CA VAL A 151 -18.61 0.08 -5.94
C VAL A 151 -17.08 0.20 -6.02
N GLY A 152 -16.38 0.13 -4.89
CA GLY A 152 -14.90 0.10 -4.85
C GLY A 152 -14.19 1.32 -4.26
N LYS A 153 -14.91 2.30 -3.66
CA LYS A 153 -14.30 3.50 -3.03
C LYS A 153 -13.18 3.16 -2.04
N THR A 154 -13.49 2.32 -1.05
CA THR A 154 -12.53 1.88 -0.01
C THR A 154 -11.44 0.97 -0.58
N GLU A 155 -11.77 0.16 -1.59
CA GLU A 155 -10.81 -0.74 -2.24
C GLU A 155 -9.75 0.03 -3.03
N LEU A 156 -10.16 1.12 -3.69
CA LEU A 156 -9.24 2.03 -4.35
C LEU A 156 -8.31 2.72 -3.35
N ALA A 157 -8.84 3.18 -2.21
CA ALA A 157 -8.02 3.77 -1.15
C ALA A 157 -6.98 2.78 -0.58
N ARG A 158 -7.38 1.52 -0.36
CA ARG A 158 -6.48 0.44 0.08
C ARG A 158 -5.41 0.12 -0.96
N SER A 159 -5.82 -0.07 -2.22
CA SER A 159 -4.91 -0.34 -3.34
C SER A 159 -3.91 0.80 -3.53
N LEU A 160 -4.35 2.04 -3.31
CA LEU A 160 -3.49 3.22 -3.37
C LEU A 160 -2.46 3.24 -2.22
N ALA A 161 -2.84 2.84 -1.01
CA ALA A 161 -1.91 2.76 0.12
C ALA A 161 -0.80 1.72 -0.15
N GLU A 162 -1.19 0.53 -0.61
CA GLU A 162 -0.26 -0.52 -1.02
C GLU A 162 0.65 -0.04 -2.17
N PHE A 163 0.06 0.61 -3.19
CA PHE A 163 0.82 1.07 -4.34
C PHE A 163 1.78 2.22 -4.00
N LEU A 164 1.41 3.20 -3.17
CA LEU A 164 2.27 4.36 -2.91
C LEU A 164 3.29 4.09 -1.80
N PHE A 165 2.92 3.32 -0.78
CA PHE A 165 3.70 3.18 0.44
C PHE A 165 4.22 1.76 0.67
N ALA A 166 3.89 0.82 -0.21
CA ALA A 166 4.26 -0.60 -0.08
C ALA A 166 3.78 -1.22 1.25
N ASP A 167 2.74 -0.64 1.86
CA ASP A 167 2.16 -1.07 3.14
C ASP A 167 0.63 -0.89 3.07
N ALA A 168 -0.11 -2.00 3.15
CA ALA A 168 -1.58 -1.97 3.22
C ALA A 168 -2.09 -1.31 4.50
N GLU A 169 -1.32 -1.43 5.59
CA GLU A 169 -1.62 -0.79 6.87
C GLU A 169 -1.26 0.71 6.88
N ALA A 170 -0.75 1.26 5.79
CA ALA A 170 -0.63 2.70 5.60
C ALA A 170 -1.99 3.36 5.31
N LEU A 171 -3.08 2.58 5.21
CA LEU A 171 -4.44 3.08 5.18
C LEU A 171 -4.92 3.41 6.60
N ILE A 172 -5.01 4.70 6.94
CA ILE A 172 -5.63 5.19 8.16
C ILE A 172 -7.10 5.45 7.86
N ARG A 173 -7.99 4.61 8.37
CA ARG A 173 -9.44 4.76 8.18
C ARG A 173 -10.08 5.36 9.42
N VAL A 174 -10.92 6.37 9.21
CA VAL A 174 -11.73 7.02 10.26
C VAL A 174 -13.16 7.12 9.77
N ASP A 175 -14.10 6.56 10.53
CA ASP A 175 -15.54 6.63 10.22
C ASP A 175 -16.12 7.94 10.76
N MET A 176 -16.62 8.81 9.89
CA MET A 176 -17.18 10.10 10.29
C MET A 176 -18.54 10.00 10.98
N SER A 177 -19.22 8.85 10.91
CA SER A 177 -20.42 8.59 11.70
C SER A 177 -20.12 8.55 13.22
N GLU A 178 -18.88 8.27 13.62
CA GLU A 178 -18.46 8.38 15.03
C GLU A 178 -18.24 9.84 15.49
N TYR A 179 -18.27 10.79 14.56
CA TYR A 179 -17.97 12.21 14.77
C TYR A 179 -19.16 13.14 14.48
N MET A 180 -20.38 12.62 14.57
CA MET A 180 -21.63 13.35 14.33
C MET A 180 -21.91 14.44 15.39
N GLU A 181 -21.41 14.24 16.61
CA GLU A 181 -21.71 15.12 17.75
C GLU A 181 -20.52 16.02 18.08
N LYS A 182 -20.78 17.26 18.50
CA LYS A 182 -19.73 18.25 18.75
C LYS A 182 -18.62 17.77 19.69
N PHE A 183 -18.98 17.06 20.77
CA PHE A 183 -17.98 16.58 21.75
C PHE A 183 -17.10 15.46 21.18
N SER A 184 -17.61 14.67 20.25
CA SER A 184 -16.88 13.56 19.63
C SER A 184 -15.75 14.05 18.70
N VAL A 185 -15.87 15.25 18.14
CA VAL A 185 -14.83 15.92 17.31
C VAL A 185 -13.50 16.03 18.05
N SER A 186 -13.56 16.29 19.36
CA SER A 186 -12.35 16.35 20.20
C SER A 186 -11.56 15.04 20.20
N ARG A 187 -12.20 13.87 20.02
CA ARG A 187 -11.50 12.57 19.94
C ARG A 187 -10.63 12.44 18.68
N LEU A 188 -10.90 13.25 17.65
CA LEU A 188 -10.13 13.21 16.40
C LEU A 188 -8.73 13.82 16.60
N ILE A 189 -8.65 14.92 17.35
CA ILE A 189 -7.43 15.69 17.60
C ILE A 189 -6.85 15.52 19.01
N GLY A 190 -7.64 15.00 19.95
CA GLY A 190 -7.31 14.81 21.37
C GLY A 190 -8.17 15.71 22.25
N ALA A 191 -8.52 15.28 23.45
CA ALA A 191 -9.28 16.13 24.36
C ALA A 191 -8.42 17.29 24.88
N PRO A 192 -8.97 18.51 25.08
CA PRO A 192 -8.25 19.60 25.69
C PRO A 192 -7.92 19.30 27.17
N PRO A 193 -6.91 19.98 27.76
CA PRO A 193 -6.57 19.85 29.18
C PRO A 193 -7.79 19.99 30.10
N GLY A 194 -7.99 19.02 30.99
CA GLY A 194 -9.07 19.01 31.99
C GLY A 194 -10.34 18.24 31.62
N TYR A 195 -10.39 17.57 30.46
CA TYR A 195 -11.51 16.73 30.03
C TYR A 195 -11.20 15.23 30.15
N VAL A 196 -12.24 14.40 30.36
CA VAL A 196 -12.10 12.93 30.34
C VAL A 196 -11.60 12.48 28.97
N GLY A 197 -10.53 11.69 28.93
CA GLY A 197 -9.84 11.31 27.68
C GLY A 197 -8.62 12.19 27.34
N TYR A 198 -8.17 13.06 28.25
CA TYR A 198 -6.96 13.88 28.11
C TYR A 198 -5.65 13.08 27.98
N GLU A 199 -5.61 11.79 28.25
CA GLU A 199 -4.41 10.97 27.96
C GLU A 199 -4.41 10.40 26.54
N ASP A 200 -5.56 10.42 25.85
CA ASP A 200 -5.67 9.90 24.50
C ASP A 200 -5.35 10.98 23.47
N SER A 201 -4.09 10.98 23.01
CA SER A 201 -3.69 11.74 21.83
C SER A 201 -4.61 11.36 20.66
N GLY A 202 -5.36 12.31 20.10
CA GLY A 202 -6.48 12.06 19.20
C GLY A 202 -6.28 11.00 18.12
N THR A 203 -7.35 10.33 17.75
CA THR A 203 -7.32 9.15 16.86
C THR A 203 -6.60 9.44 15.55
N LEU A 204 -6.93 10.56 14.89
CA LEU A 204 -6.33 10.93 13.60
C LEU A 204 -4.90 11.47 13.78
N THR A 205 -4.71 12.40 14.72
CA THR A 205 -3.40 13.04 14.95
C THR A 205 -2.34 12.03 15.39
N LYS A 206 -2.70 11.06 16.23
CA LYS A 206 -1.83 9.95 16.66
C LYS A 206 -1.50 9.01 15.52
N ALA A 207 -2.49 8.62 14.72
CA ALA A 207 -2.30 7.69 13.60
C ALA A 207 -1.36 8.29 12.55
N VAL A 208 -1.60 9.53 12.13
CA VAL A 208 -0.78 10.21 11.12
C VAL A 208 0.62 10.53 11.67
N ARG A 209 0.75 10.87 12.96
CA ARG A 209 2.07 11.05 13.58
C ARG A 209 2.90 9.76 13.55
N ARG A 210 2.27 8.59 13.74
CA ARG A 210 2.95 7.29 13.68
C ARG A 210 3.25 6.87 12.24
N LYS A 211 2.35 7.16 11.30
CA LYS A 211 2.48 6.86 9.87
C LYS A 211 2.25 8.13 9.03
N PRO A 212 3.26 9.01 8.90
CA PRO A 212 3.13 10.28 8.18
C PRO A 212 3.04 10.11 6.67
N TYR A 213 3.42 8.94 6.16
CA TYR A 213 3.23 8.50 4.78
C TYR A 213 2.05 7.53 4.76
N SER A 214 0.86 8.02 4.44
CA SER A 214 -0.36 7.25 4.58
C SER A 214 -1.46 7.74 3.66
N VAL A 215 -2.42 6.85 3.40
CA VAL A 215 -3.72 7.24 2.84
C VAL A 215 -4.67 7.44 4.01
N VAL A 216 -5.18 8.64 4.18
CA VAL A 216 -6.17 8.97 5.21
C VAL A 216 -7.56 8.89 4.58
N LEU A 217 -8.32 7.87 4.96
CA LEU A 217 -9.68 7.64 4.49
C LEU A 217 -10.71 8.09 5.54
N LEU A 218 -11.42 9.16 5.24
CA LEU A 218 -12.53 9.69 6.03
C LEU A 218 -13.84 9.16 5.42
N ASP A 219 -14.39 8.11 6.03
CA ASP A 219 -15.58 7.42 5.53
C ASP A 219 -16.85 8.22 5.87
N GLU A 220 -17.85 8.20 4.99
CA GLU A 220 -19.15 8.89 5.16
C GLU A 220 -19.06 10.36 5.64
N ILE A 221 -18.26 11.19 4.95
CA ILE A 221 -17.97 12.58 5.37
C ILE A 221 -19.21 13.47 5.57
N GLU A 222 -20.31 13.18 4.86
CA GLU A 222 -21.59 13.89 5.04
C GLU A 222 -22.23 13.71 6.43
N LYS A 223 -21.77 12.73 7.22
CA LYS A 223 -22.25 12.48 8.58
C LYS A 223 -21.50 13.29 9.63
N ALA A 224 -20.31 13.79 9.31
CA ALA A 224 -19.47 14.52 10.25
C ALA A 224 -20.18 15.78 10.79
N HIS A 225 -19.89 16.12 12.05
CA HIS A 225 -20.25 17.42 12.60
C HIS A 225 -19.54 18.56 11.81
N PRO A 226 -20.19 19.73 11.61
CA PRO A 226 -19.60 20.88 10.92
C PRO A 226 -18.18 21.28 11.39
N ASP A 227 -17.90 21.17 12.69
CA ASP A 227 -16.58 21.50 13.25
C ASP A 227 -15.43 20.62 12.71
N VAL A 228 -15.72 19.42 12.20
CA VAL A 228 -14.72 18.56 11.55
C VAL A 228 -14.19 19.22 10.27
N PHE A 229 -15.03 19.92 9.50
CA PHE A 229 -14.60 20.56 8.26
C PHE A 229 -13.59 21.67 8.51
N ASN A 230 -13.69 22.40 9.63
CA ASN A 230 -12.70 23.42 10.01
C ASN A 230 -11.31 22.80 10.24
N ILE A 231 -11.27 21.62 10.87
CA ILE A 231 -10.04 20.85 11.07
C ILE A 231 -9.48 20.39 9.72
N LEU A 232 -10.35 19.92 8.82
CA LEU A 232 -9.93 19.46 7.50
C LEU A 232 -9.44 20.59 6.60
N LEU A 233 -10.02 21.78 6.66
CA LEU A 233 -9.55 22.95 5.92
C LEU A 233 -8.08 23.25 6.24
N GLN A 234 -7.69 23.19 7.52
CA GLN A 234 -6.29 23.35 7.93
C GLN A 234 -5.39 22.29 7.29
N VAL A 235 -5.81 21.03 7.31
CA VAL A 235 -5.07 19.92 6.70
C VAL A 235 -4.93 20.11 5.18
N LEU A 236 -5.99 20.53 4.50
CA LEU A 236 -6.03 20.64 3.05
C LEU A 236 -5.25 21.85 2.52
N ASP A 237 -5.20 22.95 3.29
CA ASP A 237 -4.51 24.20 2.92
C ASP A 237 -3.04 24.21 3.35
N GLU A 238 -2.77 23.80 4.59
CA GLU A 238 -1.46 23.98 5.20
C GLU A 238 -0.67 22.67 5.35
N GLY A 239 -1.31 21.53 5.04
CA GLY A 239 -0.72 20.19 5.14
C GLY A 239 -0.24 19.85 6.53
N HIS A 240 -0.82 20.48 7.56
CA HIS A 240 -0.56 20.15 8.94
C HIS A 240 -1.81 20.36 9.78
N LEU A 241 -1.79 19.77 10.97
CA LEU A 241 -2.85 19.90 11.96
C LEU A 241 -2.22 20.06 13.33
N THR A 242 -2.64 21.06 14.09
CA THR A 242 -2.20 21.24 15.46
C THR A 242 -3.17 20.53 16.40
N ASP A 243 -2.65 19.61 17.21
CA ASP A 243 -3.47 18.93 18.21
C ASP A 243 -3.76 19.84 19.42
N ASN A 244 -4.66 19.40 20.30
CA ASN A 244 -5.02 20.18 21.50
C ASN A 244 -3.89 20.27 22.56
N TYR A 245 -2.75 19.61 22.34
CA TYR A 245 -1.53 19.74 23.14
C TYR A 245 -0.51 20.67 22.49
N GLY A 246 -0.86 21.32 21.38
CA GLY A 246 0.02 22.22 20.63
C GLY A 246 1.06 21.51 19.76
N ARG A 247 0.91 20.20 19.52
CA ARG A 247 1.82 19.45 18.64
C ARG A 247 1.36 19.60 17.19
N VAL A 248 2.28 19.96 16.32
CA VAL A 248 2.05 20.07 14.88
C VAL A 248 2.26 18.71 14.23
N ILE A 249 1.21 18.17 13.61
CA ILE A 249 1.21 16.90 12.89
C ILE A 249 1.27 17.18 11.38
N ASN A 250 2.16 16.50 10.66
CA ASN A 250 2.41 16.74 9.25
C ASN A 250 1.56 15.81 8.35
N PHE A 251 0.81 16.39 7.43
CA PHE A 251 -0.04 15.74 6.43
C PHE A 251 0.48 15.93 4.98
N LYS A 252 1.61 16.61 4.76
CA LYS A 252 2.16 16.85 3.41
C LYS A 252 2.46 15.57 2.63
N ASN A 253 2.77 14.48 3.34
CA ASN A 253 3.08 13.18 2.77
C ASN A 253 1.88 12.22 2.76
N THR A 254 0.66 12.73 2.96
CA THR A 254 -0.55 11.90 2.94
C THR A 254 -1.36 12.10 1.67
N VAL A 255 -2.17 11.09 1.35
CA VAL A 255 -3.30 11.25 0.42
C VAL A 255 -4.57 11.25 1.24
N VAL A 256 -5.34 12.33 1.18
CA VAL A 256 -6.60 12.48 1.92
C VAL A 256 -7.75 12.10 1.01
N ILE A 257 -8.52 11.09 1.40
CA ILE A 257 -9.69 10.61 0.67
C ILE A 257 -10.89 10.73 1.60
N MET A 258 -11.92 11.40 1.13
CA MET A 258 -13.20 11.49 1.82
C MET A 258 -14.24 10.75 1.00
N THR A 259 -14.95 9.79 1.57
CA THR A 259 -16.00 9.10 0.82
C THR A 259 -17.35 9.67 1.17
N SER A 260 -18.24 9.76 0.19
CA SER A 260 -19.62 10.12 0.39
C SER A 260 -20.57 9.18 -0.34
N ASN A 261 -21.71 8.91 0.31
CA ASN A 261 -22.81 8.15 -0.28
C ASN A 261 -23.95 9.07 -0.76
N LEU A 262 -23.72 10.40 -0.81
CA LEU A 262 -24.67 11.37 -1.33
C LEU A 262 -24.99 11.12 -2.81
N GLY A 263 -26.23 11.43 -3.20
CA GLY A 263 -26.73 11.21 -4.55
C GLY A 263 -27.00 9.74 -4.93
N ALA A 264 -26.52 8.76 -4.16
CA ALA A 264 -26.60 7.35 -4.53
C ALA A 264 -28.00 6.71 -4.43
N ARG A 265 -28.86 7.22 -3.53
CA ARG A 265 -30.19 6.63 -3.25
C ARG A 265 -31.16 6.72 -4.42
N ASP A 266 -30.95 7.66 -5.32
CA ASP A 266 -31.87 7.93 -6.41
C ASP A 266 -31.37 7.49 -7.78
N ILE A 267 -30.11 7.03 -7.86
CA ILE A 267 -29.51 6.50 -9.11
C ILE A 267 -30.30 5.30 -9.61
N GLY A 268 -30.74 4.42 -8.71
CA GLY A 268 -31.55 3.23 -9.06
C GLY A 268 -33.00 3.52 -9.45
N LYS A 269 -33.52 4.72 -9.15
CA LYS A 269 -34.92 5.12 -9.44
C LYS A 269 -35.06 5.84 -10.79
N GLY A 270 -33.94 6.11 -11.47
CA GLY A 270 -33.87 6.87 -12.72
C GLY A 270 -34.17 6.10 -14.00
N LYS A 271 -34.60 4.83 -13.94
CA LYS A 271 -35.25 4.17 -15.09
C LYS A 271 -36.61 4.85 -15.33
N GLY A 272 -36.58 6.00 -15.98
CA GLY A 272 -37.76 6.70 -16.44
C GLY A 272 -38.61 5.77 -17.31
N LEU A 273 -39.92 5.79 -17.09
CA LEU A 273 -40.92 5.31 -18.04
C LEU A 273 -40.75 6.10 -19.35
N GLY A 274 -39.90 5.63 -20.26
CA GLY A 274 -39.62 6.30 -21.53
C GLY A 274 -38.87 5.40 -22.50
N PHE A 275 -39.49 5.13 -23.65
CA PHE A 275 -38.97 4.31 -24.74
C PHE A 275 -37.89 5.05 -25.55
N HIS A 276 -36.76 5.40 -24.94
CA HIS A 276 -35.56 5.80 -25.68
C HIS A 276 -34.42 4.85 -25.36
N PRO A 277 -33.71 4.31 -26.37
CA PRO A 277 -32.50 3.54 -26.13
C PRO A 277 -31.47 4.50 -25.53
N ALA A 278 -31.29 4.45 -24.21
CA ALA A 278 -30.30 5.24 -23.52
C ALA A 278 -28.92 4.71 -23.91
N ASN A 279 -28.08 5.55 -24.52
CA ASN A 279 -26.65 5.27 -24.56
C ASN A 279 -26.13 5.30 -23.11
N GLU A 280 -25.43 4.26 -22.67
CA GLU A 280 -24.83 4.17 -21.32
C GLU A 280 -24.06 5.43 -20.93
N GLN A 281 -23.40 6.06 -21.91
CA GLN A 281 -22.65 7.30 -21.73
C GLN A 281 -23.52 8.49 -21.28
N SER A 282 -24.74 8.60 -21.80
CA SER A 282 -25.68 9.65 -21.41
C SER A 282 -26.23 9.43 -19.99
N GLU A 283 -26.38 8.18 -19.57
CA GLU A 283 -26.82 7.84 -18.22
C GLU A 283 -25.74 8.17 -17.18
N PHE A 284 -24.46 7.92 -17.51
CA PHE A 284 -23.35 8.29 -16.65
C PHE A 284 -23.21 9.81 -16.47
N GLU A 285 -23.38 10.61 -17.52
CA GLU A 285 -23.33 12.07 -17.41
C GLU A 285 -24.45 12.63 -16.52
N VAL A 286 -25.67 12.07 -16.62
CA VAL A 286 -26.80 12.46 -15.77
C VAL A 286 -26.54 12.11 -14.30
N ILE A 287 -25.97 10.92 -14.03
CA ILE A 287 -25.59 10.51 -12.67
C ILE A 287 -24.51 11.44 -12.10
N GLU A 288 -23.50 11.76 -12.90
CA GLU A 288 -22.38 12.62 -12.53
C GLU A 288 -22.87 14.05 -12.18
N GLN A 289 -23.73 14.64 -13.02
CA GLN A 289 -24.36 15.94 -12.74
C GLN A 289 -25.14 15.92 -11.42
N ARG A 290 -25.99 14.91 -11.21
CA ARG A 290 -26.81 14.81 -10.00
C ARG A 290 -25.97 14.65 -8.74
N ILE A 291 -24.94 13.82 -8.78
CA ILE A 291 -24.02 13.65 -7.65
C ILE A 291 -23.31 14.98 -7.35
N ASN A 292 -22.84 15.69 -8.37
CA ASN A 292 -22.19 16.99 -8.20
C ASN A 292 -23.14 18.04 -7.61
N GLU A 293 -24.42 18.07 -8.00
CA GLU A 293 -25.42 18.94 -7.38
C GLU A 293 -25.60 18.65 -5.88
N GLU A 294 -25.71 17.38 -5.50
CA GLU A 294 -25.88 16.98 -4.10
C GLU A 294 -24.62 17.27 -3.26
N ILE A 295 -23.43 17.06 -3.81
CA ILE A 295 -22.15 17.43 -3.18
C ILE A 295 -22.10 18.96 -2.94
N ASN A 296 -22.45 19.76 -3.95
CA ASN A 296 -22.46 21.22 -3.84
C ASN A 296 -23.52 21.76 -2.86
N ARG A 297 -24.59 21.00 -2.60
CA ARG A 297 -25.58 21.35 -1.57
C ARG A 297 -25.10 20.97 -0.17
N ALA A 298 -24.43 19.83 -0.03
CA ALA A 298 -24.03 19.30 1.26
C ALA A 298 -22.78 19.98 1.83
N PHE A 299 -21.85 20.39 0.97
CA PHE A 299 -20.58 20.98 1.38
C PHE A 299 -20.46 22.44 0.93
N ASN A 300 -19.82 23.27 1.75
CA ASN A 300 -19.61 24.67 1.41
C ASN A 300 -18.60 24.81 0.25
N PRO A 301 -18.69 25.86 -0.57
CA PRO A 301 -17.75 26.09 -1.68
C PRO A 301 -16.30 26.19 -1.23
N GLU A 302 -16.06 26.72 -0.02
CA GLU A 302 -14.71 26.82 0.56
C GLU A 302 -14.03 25.46 0.65
N PHE A 303 -14.70 24.46 1.24
CA PHE A 303 -14.17 23.11 1.37
C PHE A 303 -13.97 22.44 0.02
N ILE A 304 -14.94 22.55 -0.89
CA ILE A 304 -14.86 21.96 -2.24
C ILE A 304 -13.63 22.49 -2.99
N ASN A 305 -13.37 23.79 -2.91
CA ASN A 305 -12.22 24.43 -3.54
C ASN A 305 -10.86 24.03 -2.92
N ARG A 306 -10.84 23.35 -1.76
CA ARG A 306 -9.62 22.81 -1.13
C ARG A 306 -9.33 21.36 -1.50
N VAL A 307 -10.25 20.70 -2.20
CA VAL A 307 -10.06 19.35 -2.71
C VAL A 307 -9.45 19.42 -4.11
N ASP A 308 -8.54 18.49 -4.47
CA ASP A 308 -7.97 18.48 -5.82
C ASP A 308 -8.98 18.01 -6.87
N ASP A 309 -9.85 17.06 -6.53
CA ASP A 309 -10.91 16.58 -7.43
C ASP A 309 -12.08 15.90 -6.68
N ILE A 310 -13.27 15.98 -7.27
CA ILE A 310 -14.44 15.19 -6.86
C ILE A 310 -14.59 14.05 -7.85
N ILE A 311 -14.45 12.83 -7.35
CA ILE A 311 -14.41 11.62 -8.16
C ILE A 311 -15.71 10.85 -7.98
N VAL A 312 -16.47 10.76 -9.08
CA VAL A 312 -17.72 10.01 -9.13
C VAL A 312 -17.46 8.54 -9.45
N PHE A 313 -17.97 7.67 -8.59
CA PHE A 313 -17.96 6.22 -8.75
C PHE A 313 -19.30 5.75 -9.27
N HIS A 314 -19.23 4.86 -10.24
CA HIS A 314 -20.38 4.43 -11.02
C HIS A 314 -20.81 3.03 -10.55
N PRO A 315 -22.11 2.66 -10.68
CA PRO A 315 -22.55 1.30 -10.45
C PRO A 315 -21.74 0.29 -11.29
N LEU A 316 -21.50 -0.90 -10.73
CA LEU A 316 -20.73 -1.94 -11.42
C LEU A 316 -21.62 -2.68 -12.42
N THR A 317 -21.10 -2.93 -13.62
CA THR A 317 -21.79 -3.78 -14.60
C THR A 317 -21.69 -5.26 -14.21
N LYS A 318 -22.58 -6.11 -14.73
CA LYS A 318 -22.51 -7.57 -14.51
C LYS A 318 -21.14 -8.14 -14.87
N GLU A 319 -20.57 -7.70 -15.99
CA GLU A 319 -19.25 -8.13 -16.46
C GLU A 319 -18.14 -7.72 -15.48
N GLN A 320 -18.22 -6.50 -14.93
CA GLN A 320 -17.27 -6.04 -13.91
C GLN A 320 -17.40 -6.87 -12.62
N ILE A 321 -18.62 -7.23 -12.23
CA ILE A 321 -18.86 -8.09 -11.07
C ILE A 321 -18.29 -9.48 -11.30
N GLY A 322 -18.46 -10.06 -12.50
CA GLY A 322 -17.83 -11.34 -12.87
C GLY A 322 -16.30 -11.31 -12.74
N LYS A 323 -15.65 -10.23 -13.20
CA LYS A 323 -14.20 -10.02 -13.00
C LYS A 323 -13.83 -9.91 -11.52
N ILE A 324 -14.66 -9.28 -10.68
CA ILE A 324 -14.45 -9.22 -9.23
C ILE A 324 -14.52 -10.62 -8.61
N ILE A 325 -15.49 -11.44 -9.02
CA ILE A 325 -15.61 -12.83 -8.56
C ILE A 325 -14.33 -13.61 -8.90
N HIS A 326 -13.84 -13.53 -10.14
CA HIS A 326 -12.58 -14.18 -10.52
C HIS A 326 -11.39 -13.71 -9.68
N ASN A 327 -11.30 -12.41 -9.37
CA ASN A 327 -10.24 -11.89 -8.51
C ASN A 327 -10.33 -12.45 -7.07
N LEU A 328 -11.53 -12.52 -6.49
CA LEU A 328 -11.74 -13.07 -5.15
C LEU A 328 -11.45 -14.58 -5.09
N LEU A 329 -11.68 -15.30 -6.20
CA LEU A 329 -11.40 -16.73 -6.30
C LEU A 329 -9.91 -17.06 -6.32
N ARG A 330 -9.03 -16.11 -6.64
CA ARG A 330 -7.58 -16.35 -6.56
C ARG A 330 -7.13 -16.75 -5.16
N ASP A 331 -7.72 -16.15 -4.13
CA ASP A 331 -7.42 -16.49 -2.74
C ASP A 331 -7.87 -17.93 -2.40
N VAL A 332 -8.97 -18.40 -3.01
CA VAL A 332 -9.44 -19.78 -2.88
C VAL A 332 -8.52 -20.72 -3.67
N GLN A 333 -8.17 -20.37 -4.90
CA GLN A 333 -7.26 -21.14 -5.76
C GLN A 333 -5.89 -21.33 -5.12
N ASN A 334 -5.33 -20.28 -4.50
CA ASN A 334 -4.05 -20.38 -3.81
C ASN A 334 -4.10 -21.37 -2.63
N ARG A 335 -5.18 -21.34 -1.84
CA ARG A 335 -5.38 -22.27 -0.73
C ARG A 335 -5.56 -23.72 -1.21
N LEU A 336 -6.28 -23.93 -2.32
CA LEU A 336 -6.44 -25.27 -2.91
C LEU A 336 -5.14 -25.79 -3.52
N ALA A 337 -4.30 -24.91 -4.08
CA ALA A 337 -3.03 -25.30 -4.66
C ALA A 337 -2.04 -25.84 -3.61
N GLU A 338 -2.13 -25.40 -2.35
CA GLU A 338 -1.37 -25.97 -1.23
C GLU A 338 -1.74 -27.45 -0.96
N GLU A 339 -2.96 -27.85 -1.31
CA GLU A 339 -3.48 -29.23 -1.25
C GLU A 339 -3.37 -29.96 -2.60
N GLU A 340 -2.59 -29.42 -3.54
CA GLU A 340 -2.44 -29.92 -4.92
C GLU A 340 -3.75 -30.00 -5.71
N LEU A 341 -4.76 -29.23 -5.34
CA LEU A 341 -6.04 -29.15 -6.04
C LEU A 341 -6.14 -27.87 -6.88
N SER A 342 -6.85 -27.94 -7.99
CA SER A 342 -7.19 -26.76 -8.79
C SER A 342 -8.71 -26.61 -8.95
N ILE A 343 -9.19 -25.40 -9.18
CA ILE A 343 -10.62 -25.11 -9.33
C ILE A 343 -10.89 -24.19 -10.50
N ARG A 344 -11.92 -24.53 -11.26
CA ARG A 344 -12.40 -23.78 -12.42
C ARG A 344 -13.91 -23.62 -12.35
N LEU A 345 -14.39 -22.37 -12.48
CA LEU A 345 -15.81 -22.07 -12.57
C LEU A 345 -16.23 -21.98 -14.04
N THR A 346 -17.39 -22.53 -14.36
CA THR A 346 -18.08 -22.25 -15.64
C THR A 346 -18.72 -20.87 -15.63
N ASP A 347 -19.02 -20.33 -16.81
CA ASP A 347 -19.71 -19.04 -16.93
C ASP A 347 -21.06 -19.04 -16.20
N ASP A 348 -21.81 -20.14 -16.28
CA ASP A 348 -23.08 -20.31 -15.56
C ASP A 348 -22.89 -20.24 -14.03
N ALA A 349 -21.81 -20.81 -13.50
CA ALA A 349 -21.51 -20.75 -12.07
C ALA A 349 -21.16 -19.31 -11.63
N VAL A 350 -20.45 -18.56 -12.48
CA VAL A 350 -20.19 -17.13 -12.25
C VAL A 350 -21.49 -16.35 -12.26
N GLU A 351 -22.37 -16.58 -13.24
CA GLU A 351 -23.67 -15.91 -13.29
C GLU A 351 -24.55 -16.23 -12.07
N PHE A 352 -24.58 -17.48 -11.63
CA PHE A 352 -25.26 -17.88 -10.39
C PHE A 352 -24.75 -17.10 -9.17
N LEU A 353 -23.43 -16.92 -9.04
CA LEU A 353 -22.83 -16.13 -7.95
C LEU A 353 -23.13 -14.64 -8.07
N ILE A 354 -23.25 -14.10 -9.30
CA ILE A 354 -23.67 -12.71 -9.51
C ILE A 354 -25.11 -12.54 -9.04
N GLU A 355 -26.03 -13.43 -9.44
CA GLU A 355 -27.45 -13.34 -9.10
C GLU A 355 -27.69 -13.44 -7.58
N HIS A 356 -26.94 -14.29 -6.89
CA HIS A 356 -27.07 -14.49 -5.44
C HIS A 356 -26.19 -13.57 -4.59
N GLY A 357 -25.22 -12.88 -5.20
CA GLY A 357 -24.21 -12.08 -4.51
C GLY A 357 -24.23 -10.58 -4.81
N TYR A 358 -24.93 -10.15 -5.87
CA TYR A 358 -25.09 -8.74 -6.20
C TYR A 358 -26.41 -8.19 -5.67
N ASP A 359 -26.33 -7.06 -4.98
CA ASP A 359 -27.50 -6.34 -4.49
C ASP A 359 -27.38 -4.87 -4.94
N GLN A 360 -28.45 -4.32 -5.52
CA GLN A 360 -28.43 -2.94 -6.04
C GLN A 360 -28.18 -1.87 -4.96
N LYS A 361 -28.55 -2.14 -3.70
CA LYS A 361 -28.37 -1.27 -2.55
C LYS A 361 -26.97 -1.41 -1.94
N PHE A 362 -26.43 -2.63 -1.91
CA PHE A 362 -25.14 -2.94 -1.25
C PHE A 362 -23.96 -3.13 -2.21
N GLY A 363 -24.19 -3.06 -3.53
CA GLY A 363 -23.18 -3.26 -4.56
C GLY A 363 -22.57 -4.66 -4.52
N ALA A 364 -21.26 -4.75 -4.76
CA ALA A 364 -20.53 -6.02 -4.73
C ALA A 364 -20.19 -6.51 -3.30
N ARG A 365 -20.62 -5.83 -2.24
CA ARG A 365 -20.32 -6.22 -0.85
C ARG A 365 -20.75 -7.66 -0.50
N PRO A 366 -21.94 -8.16 -0.93
CA PRO A 366 -22.38 -9.51 -0.59
C PRO A 366 -21.67 -10.62 -1.38
N ILE A 367 -20.94 -10.30 -2.45
CA ILE A 367 -20.26 -11.28 -3.33
C ILE A 367 -19.37 -12.24 -2.51
N ARG A 368 -18.55 -11.71 -1.59
CA ARG A 368 -17.68 -12.56 -0.76
C ARG A 368 -18.48 -13.56 0.07
N ARG A 369 -19.64 -13.15 0.59
CA ARG A 369 -20.53 -14.03 1.36
C ARG A 369 -21.20 -15.06 0.46
N ALA A 370 -21.56 -14.70 -0.78
CA ALA A 370 -22.10 -15.64 -1.74
C ALA A 370 -21.04 -16.69 -2.13
N ILE A 371 -19.81 -16.28 -2.41
CA ILE A 371 -18.69 -17.21 -2.66
C ILE A 371 -18.49 -18.12 -1.46
N GLN A 372 -18.44 -17.58 -0.23
CA GLN A 372 -18.31 -18.42 0.96
C GLN A 372 -19.43 -19.46 1.06
N ARG A 373 -20.69 -19.01 1.02
CA ARG A 373 -21.86 -19.88 1.23
C ARG A 373 -22.08 -20.92 0.15
N TYR A 374 -21.94 -20.52 -1.12
CA TYR A 374 -22.31 -21.36 -2.27
C TYR A 374 -21.11 -22.13 -2.84
N LEU A 375 -19.88 -21.67 -2.59
CA LEU A 375 -18.67 -22.29 -3.11
C LEU A 375 -17.77 -22.85 -2.01
N GLU A 376 -17.28 -22.02 -1.08
CA GLU A 376 -16.28 -22.46 -0.09
C GLU A 376 -16.84 -23.48 0.89
N ASP A 377 -18.03 -23.25 1.45
CA ASP A 377 -18.63 -24.14 2.45
C ASP A 377 -18.90 -25.54 1.85
N PRO A 378 -19.59 -25.69 0.69
CA PRO A 378 -19.82 -27.01 0.11
C PRO A 378 -18.54 -27.70 -0.39
N LEU A 379 -17.56 -26.91 -0.89
CA LEU A 379 -16.27 -27.45 -1.32
C LEU A 379 -15.48 -28.02 -0.13
N SER A 380 -15.52 -27.33 1.01
CA SER A 380 -14.84 -27.77 2.23
C SER A 380 -15.39 -29.11 2.71
N ASP A 381 -16.72 -29.27 2.73
CA ASP A 381 -17.37 -30.53 3.10
C ASP A 381 -16.93 -31.68 2.18
N LYS A 382 -16.84 -31.44 0.86
CA LYS A 382 -16.41 -32.44 -0.13
C LYS A 382 -14.95 -32.83 0.02
N ILE A 383 -14.07 -31.87 0.27
CA ILE A 383 -12.65 -32.14 0.54
C ILE A 383 -12.51 -32.99 1.81
N LEU A 384 -13.27 -32.67 2.87
CA LEU A 384 -13.26 -33.44 4.12
C LEU A 384 -13.82 -34.86 3.96
N MET A 385 -14.77 -35.07 3.03
CA MET A 385 -15.28 -36.39 2.65
C MET A 385 -14.33 -37.18 1.76
N ALA A 386 -13.19 -36.60 1.36
CA ALA A 386 -12.25 -37.16 0.39
C ALA A 386 -12.88 -37.45 -0.98
N ASP A 387 -13.82 -36.59 -1.42
CA ASP A 387 -14.43 -36.65 -2.76
C ASP A 387 -13.42 -36.32 -3.88
N PHE A 388 -12.31 -35.67 -3.53
CA PHE A 388 -11.26 -35.22 -4.46
C PHE A 388 -9.88 -35.71 -4.02
N THR A 389 -9.00 -35.94 -4.99
CA THR A 389 -7.63 -36.41 -4.78
C THR A 389 -6.60 -35.39 -5.29
N PRO A 390 -5.38 -35.37 -4.71
CA PRO A 390 -4.29 -34.50 -5.17
C PRO A 390 -4.06 -34.61 -6.68
N GLY A 391 -3.93 -33.46 -7.34
CA GLY A 391 -3.72 -33.32 -8.78
C GLY A 391 -5.00 -33.15 -9.61
N GLU A 392 -6.19 -33.22 -9.01
CA GLU A 392 -7.46 -33.03 -9.73
C GLU A 392 -7.82 -31.56 -9.96
N GLU A 393 -8.47 -31.29 -11.10
CA GLU A 393 -9.14 -30.02 -11.38
C GLU A 393 -10.63 -30.15 -11.07
N ILE A 394 -11.12 -29.34 -10.14
CA ILE A 394 -12.51 -29.30 -9.73
C ILE A 394 -13.25 -28.29 -10.63
N GLU A 395 -14.10 -28.80 -11.51
CA GLU A 395 -15.01 -27.98 -12.29
C GLU A 395 -16.30 -27.70 -11.50
N VAL A 396 -16.63 -26.42 -11.38
CA VAL A 396 -17.80 -25.92 -10.67
C VAL A 396 -18.84 -25.46 -11.68
N ARG A 397 -20.04 -26.01 -11.57
CA ARG A 397 -21.19 -25.71 -12.42
C ARG A 397 -22.43 -25.44 -11.58
N VAL A 398 -23.48 -24.91 -12.18
CA VAL A 398 -24.80 -24.82 -11.53
C VAL A 398 -25.42 -26.22 -11.45
N SER A 399 -26.06 -26.54 -10.33
CA SER A 399 -26.81 -27.80 -10.15
C SER A 399 -28.06 -27.85 -11.03
N ASP A 400 -28.59 -29.06 -11.24
CA ASP A 400 -29.78 -29.26 -12.11
C ASP A 400 -31.04 -28.56 -11.57
N ASP A 401 -31.14 -28.42 -10.24
CA ASP A 401 -32.21 -27.66 -9.57
C ASP A 401 -32.02 -26.13 -9.60
N ARG A 402 -30.84 -25.66 -10.05
CA ARG A 402 -30.42 -24.25 -10.07
C ARG A 402 -30.45 -23.55 -8.70
N GLU A 403 -30.42 -24.31 -7.61
CA GLU A 403 -30.40 -23.74 -6.24
C GLU A 403 -29.00 -23.78 -5.61
N SER A 404 -28.04 -24.49 -6.21
CA SER A 404 -26.70 -24.66 -5.67
C SER A 404 -25.61 -24.79 -6.75
N LEU A 405 -24.36 -24.89 -6.31
CA LEU A 405 -23.23 -25.24 -7.18
C LEU A 405 -22.91 -26.72 -7.03
N ALA A 406 -22.70 -27.38 -8.17
CA ALA A 406 -22.24 -28.77 -8.25
C ALA A 406 -20.76 -28.81 -8.64
N PHE A 407 -20.03 -29.74 -8.03
CA PHE A 407 -18.59 -29.92 -8.17
C PHE A 407 -18.32 -31.27 -8.84
N ARG A 408 -17.49 -31.28 -9.88
CA ARG A 408 -17.09 -32.50 -10.57
C ARG A 408 -15.64 -32.43 -11.02
N VAL A 409 -14.97 -33.57 -11.06
CA VAL A 409 -13.69 -33.69 -11.77
C VAL A 409 -14.03 -33.97 -13.24
N PRO A 410 -13.60 -33.12 -14.20
CA PRO A 410 -13.78 -33.43 -15.61
C PRO A 410 -13.06 -34.75 -15.90
N SER A 411 -13.77 -35.70 -16.49
CA SER A 411 -13.16 -36.96 -16.89
C SER A 411 -12.07 -36.66 -17.90
N SER A 412 -10.81 -36.90 -17.53
CA SER A 412 -9.70 -36.79 -18.46
C SER A 412 -10.00 -37.67 -19.67
N SER A 413 -10.09 -37.07 -20.85
CA SER A 413 -10.01 -37.84 -22.08
C SER A 413 -8.64 -38.51 -22.06
N LYS A 414 -8.60 -39.80 -21.72
CA LYS A 414 -7.45 -40.66 -21.98
C LYS A 414 -7.02 -40.40 -23.42
N THR A 415 -5.89 -39.72 -23.57
CA THR A 415 -5.17 -39.62 -24.84
C THR A 415 -4.00 -40.57 -24.77
#